data_AF-A0A0Q6KKN9-F1
#
_entry.id   AF-A0A0Q6KKN9-F1
#
_cell.length_a   1.000
_cell.length_b   1.000
_cell.length_c   1.000
_cell.angle_alpha   90.00
_cell.angle_beta   90.00
_cell.angle_gamma   90.00
#
_symmetry.space_group_name_H-M   'P 1'
#
loop_
_entity.id
_entity.type
_entity.pdbx_description
1 polymer ?
#
loop_
_entity_poly.entity_id
_entity_poly.type
_entity_poly.pdbx_seq_one_letter_code
_entity_poly.pdbx_strand_id
1 'polypeptide(L)' 'MFVDFRNAWPPPEPWQPKPQPPRISRRGESVLAWILGFNLLMLFLGPLAGATVIDAVVALFRS' A
#
# COMPACT_ATOMS: atom_id res chain seq x y z
N MET A 1 14.91 -46.17 -40.57
CA MET A 1 14.11 -45.82 -39.38
C MET A 1 13.32 -44.56 -39.71
N PHE A 2 11.99 -44.64 -39.73
CA PHE A 2 11.08 -43.52 -39.98
C PHE A 2 10.72 -42.88 -38.63
N VAL A 3 10.93 -41.58 -38.48
CA VAL A 3 10.57 -40.84 -37.26
C VAL A 3 9.04 -40.65 -37.26
N ASP A 4 8.37 -41.24 -36.29
CA ASP A 4 6.92 -41.09 -36.11
C ASP A 4 6.61 -39.74 -35.45
N PHE A 5 6.13 -38.79 -36.24
CA PHE A 5 5.77 -37.43 -35.79
C PHE A 5 4.49 -37.39 -34.95
N ARG A 6 3.82 -38.52 -34.72
CA ARG A 6 2.60 -38.57 -33.88
C ARG A 6 2.87 -38.25 -32.41
N ASN A 7 4.13 -38.32 -31.96
CA ASN A 7 4.58 -37.91 -30.63
C ASN A 7 5.41 -36.61 -30.68
N ALA A 8 5.11 -35.70 -31.60
CA ALA A 8 5.69 -34.36 -31.56
C ALA A 8 5.31 -33.69 -30.23
N TRP A 9 6.32 -33.32 -29.44
CA TRP A 9 6.10 -32.55 -28.21
C TRP A 9 5.22 -31.32 -28.51
N PRO A 10 4.22 -31.02 -27.66
CA PRO A 10 3.43 -29.81 -27.83
C PRO A 10 4.37 -28.60 -27.91
N PRO A 11 4.11 -27.64 -28.83
CA PRO A 11 4.94 -26.46 -28.96
C PRO A 11 5.00 -25.72 -27.61
N PRO A 12 6.16 -25.15 -27.25
CA PRO A 12 6.29 -24.38 -26.01
C PRO A 12 5.26 -23.26 -25.99
N GLU A 13 4.64 -23.04 -24.84
CA GLU A 13 3.65 -21.98 -24.66
C GLU A 13 4.24 -20.64 -25.11
N PRO A 14 3.49 -19.83 -25.88
CA PRO A 14 3.94 -18.49 -26.26
C PRO A 14 4.28 -17.69 -25.00
N TRP A 15 5.44 -17.02 -25.00
CA TRP A 15 5.78 -16.10 -23.93
C TRP A 15 4.70 -15.01 -23.84
N GLN A 16 3.99 -14.96 -22.70
CA GLN A 16 3.02 -13.92 -22.42
C GLN A 16 3.69 -12.82 -21.59
N PRO A 17 3.65 -11.55 -22.02
CA PRO A 17 4.11 -10.45 -21.18
C PRO A 17 3.27 -10.41 -19.90
N LYS A 18 3.95 -10.34 -18.75
CA LYS A 18 3.28 -10.21 -17.45
C LYS A 18 2.41 -8.94 -17.46
N PRO A 19 1.17 -8.98 -16.96
CA PRO A 19 0.32 -7.79 -16.89
C PRO A 19 1.05 -6.67 -16.15
N GLN A 20 1.06 -5.47 -16.72
CA GLN A 20 1.61 -4.31 -16.01
C GLN A 20 0.76 -4.06 -14.77
N PRO A 21 1.38 -3.79 -13.60
CA PRO A 21 0.63 -3.45 -12.42
C PRO A 21 -0.24 -2.20 -12.68
N PRO A 22 -1.44 -2.14 -12.10
CA PRO A 22 -2.32 -1.00 -12.28
C PRO A 22 -1.63 0.28 -11.81
N ARG A 23 -1.57 1.29 -12.68
CA ARG A 23 -1.01 2.60 -12.33
C ARG A 23 -2.03 3.34 -11.46
N ILE A 24 -1.55 4.01 -10.41
CA ILE A 24 -2.40 4.85 -9.59
C ILE A 24 -2.96 5.98 -10.47
N SER A 25 -4.26 6.25 -10.37
CA SER A 25 -4.84 7.40 -11.08
C SER A 25 -4.32 8.70 -10.46
N ARG A 26 -4.26 9.80 -11.23
CA ARG A 26 -3.85 11.13 -10.70
C ARG A 26 -4.63 11.54 -9.45
N ARG A 27 -5.92 11.17 -9.38
CA ARG A 27 -6.76 11.40 -8.20
C ARG A 27 -6.32 10.54 -7.02
N GLY A 28 -5.99 9.27 -7.26
CA GLY A 28 -5.47 8.36 -6.24
C GLY A 28 -4.13 8.83 -5.66
N GLU A 29 -3.24 9.36 -6.49
CA GLU A 29 -1.96 9.93 -6.05
C GLU A 29 -2.17 11.14 -5.11
N SER A 30 -3.08 12.05 -5.46
CA SER A 30 -3.40 13.22 -4.63
C SER A 30 -4.02 12.82 -3.29
N VAL A 31 -4.94 11.85 -3.28
CA VAL A 31 -5.52 11.32 -2.04
C VAL A 31 -4.45 10.65 -1.18
N LEU A 32 -3.58 9.84 -1.78
CA LEU A 32 -2.49 9.17 -1.07
C LEU A 32 -1.53 10.17 -0.43
N ALA A 33 -1.15 11.23 -1.17
CA ALA A 33 -0.30 12.30 -0.66
C ALA A 33 -0.97 13.03 0.51
N TRP A 34 -2.28 13.28 0.44
CA TRP A 34 -3.04 13.91 1.52
C TRP A 34 -3.08 13.04 2.77
N ILE A 35 -3.33 11.72 2.62
CA ILE A 35 -3.31 10.76 3.73
C ILE A 35 -1.95 10.72 4.40
N LEU A 36 -0.86 10.65 3.61
CA LEU A 36 0.51 10.65 4.14
C LEU A 36 0.79 11.94 4.91
N GLY A 37 0.47 13.09 4.33
CA GLY A 37 0.67 14.40 4.96
C GLY A 37 -0.14 14.56 6.24
N PHE A 38 -1.39 14.12 6.24
CA PHE A 38 -2.25 14.13 7.43
C PHE A 38 -1.72 13.22 8.53
N ASN A 39 -1.26 12.02 8.19
CA ASN A 39 -0.70 11.09 9.17
C ASN A 39 0.59 11.64 9.79
N LEU A 40 1.47 12.24 8.98
CA LEU A 40 2.66 12.94 9.49
C LEU A 40 2.28 14.08 10.42
N LEU A 41 1.27 14.89 10.06
CA LEU A 41 0.80 15.99 10.89
C LEU A 41 0.21 15.48 12.21
N MET A 42 -0.56 14.39 12.17
CA MET A 42 -1.06 13.72 13.37
C MET A 42 0.07 13.14 14.23
N LEU A 43 1.20 12.73 13.67
CA LEU A 43 2.36 12.29 14.44
C LEU A 43 2.93 13.42 15.31
N PHE A 44 2.83 14.68 14.89
CA PHE A 44 3.22 15.85 15.71
C PHE A 44 2.11 16.27 16.67
N LEU A 45 0.85 16.15 16.23
CA LEU A 45 -0.29 16.38 17.11
C LEU A 45 -0.39 15.31 18.20
N GLY A 46 0.08 14.09 18.00
CA GLY A 46 0.04 13.01 18.99
C GLY A 46 0.76 13.36 20.29
N PRO A 47 2.01 13.85 20.27
CA PRO A 47 2.69 14.40 21.43
C PRO A 47 2.00 15.63 22.03
N LEU A 48 1.51 16.56 21.19
CA LEU A 48 0.81 17.76 21.65
C LEU A 48 -0.54 17.44 22.33
N ALA A 49 -1.32 16.56 21.72
CA ALA A 49 -2.58 16.03 22.23
C ALA A 49 -2.34 15.06 23.40
N GLY A 50 -1.23 14.33 23.39
CA GLY A 50 -0.82 13.46 24.48
C GLY A 50 -0.54 14.26 25.75
N ALA A 51 0.19 15.38 25.64
CA ALA A 51 0.41 16.28 26.75
C ALA A 51 -0.90 16.85 27.30
N THR A 52 -1.82 17.30 26.43
CA THR A 52 -3.10 17.85 26.89
C THR A 52 -4.04 16.80 27.49
N VAL A 53 -4.05 15.57 26.95
CA VAL A 53 -4.83 14.45 27.52
C VAL A 53 -4.23 14.01 28.85
N ILE A 54 -2.91 13.92 28.97
CA ILE A 54 -2.24 13.61 30.24
C ILE A 54 -2.53 14.69 31.27
N ASP A 55 -2.42 15.97 30.91
CA ASP A 55 -2.76 17.09 31.80
C ASP A 55 -4.23 17.03 32.24
N ALA A 56 -5.16 16.75 31.32
CA ALA A 56 -6.58 16.62 31.65
C ALA A 56 -6.85 15.45 32.60
N VAL A 57 -6.19 14.30 32.38
CA VAL A 57 -6.30 13.13 33.26
C VAL A 57 -5.70 13.42 34.63
N VAL A 58 -4.51 14.03 34.70
CA VAL A 58 -3.86 14.41 35.96
C VAL A 58 -4.71 15.43 36.73
N ALA A 59 -5.32 16.40 36.03
CA ALA A 59 -6.22 17.37 36.64
C ALA A 59 -7.45 16.71 37.26
N LEU A 60 -8.03 15.70 36.59
CA LEU A 60 -9.18 14.95 37.08
C LEU A 60 -8.88 14.12 38.33
N PHE A 61 -7.65 13.62 38.50
CA PHE A 61 -7.25 12.88 39.70
C PHE A 61 -6.74 13.77 40.85
N ARG A 62 -6.50 15.05 40.59
CA ARG A 62 -6.13 16.05 41.60
C ARG A 62 -7.33 16.84 42.13
N SER A 63 -8.47 16.81 41.42
CA SER A 63 -9.78 17.33 41.86
C SER A 63 -10.52 16.32 42.72
#